data_AF-A0A098ED88-F1
#
_entry.id   AF-A0A098ED88-F1
#
_cell.length_a   1.000
_cell.length_b   1.000
_cell.length_c   1.000
_cell.angle_alpha   90.00
_cell.angle_beta   90.00
_cell.angle_gamma   90.00
#
_symmetry.space_group_name_H-M   'P 1'
#
loop_
_entity.id
_entity.type
_entity.pdbx_description
1 polymer ?
#
loop_
_entity_poly.entity_id
_entity_poly.type
_entity_poly.pdbx_seq_one_letter_code
_entity_poly.pdbx_strand_id
1 'polypeptide(L)' 'MRIAIADEAVPFVKEGRNVFAKFVINTDKNLRAGDECIVVDKDDTLIATGTLMLAPRECLSFKRGVAVRVR' A
#
# COMPACT_ATOMS: atom_id res chain seq x y z
N MET A 1 -3.66 -10.98 1.18
CA MET A 1 -3.53 -9.69 1.88
C MET A 1 -2.44 -8.84 1.24
N ARG A 2 -2.68 -8.33 0.02
CA ARG A 2 -1.67 -7.59 -0.77
C ARG A 2 -2.19 -6.21 -1.15
N ILE A 3 -1.27 -5.25 -1.25
CA ILE A 3 -1.50 -3.91 -1.76
C ILE A 3 -0.51 -3.65 -2.88
N ALA A 4 -1.02 -3.32 -4.07
CA ALA A 4 -0.19 -2.94 -5.20
C ALA A 4 -0.04 -1.42 -5.25
N ILE A 5 1.18 -0.95 -5.50
CA ILE A 5 1.51 0.46 -5.62
C ILE A 5 1.99 0.81 -7.03
N ALA A 6 1.85 2.08 -7.40
CA ALA A 6 2.41 2.62 -8.63
C ALA A 6 3.95 2.60 -8.61
N ASP A 7 4.55 2.38 -9.77
CA ASP A 7 6.01 2.29 -9.95
C ASP A 7 6.76 3.52 -9.41
N GLU A 8 6.14 4.70 -9.50
CA GLU A 8 6.68 5.97 -8.97
C GLU A 8 6.94 5.95 -7.45
N ALA A 9 6.17 5.15 -6.70
CA ALA A 9 6.29 5.05 -5.24
C ALA A 9 7.30 3.99 -4.80
N VAL A 10 7.60 3.01 -5.66
CA VAL A 10 8.48 1.88 -5.35
C VAL A 10 9.84 2.28 -4.76
N PRO A 11 10.62 3.22 -5.34
CA PRO A 11 11.94 3.55 -4.79
C PRO A 11 11.85 4.09 -3.35
N PHE A 12 10.85 4.92 -3.07
CA PHE A 12 10.64 5.48 -1.73
C PHE A 12 10.22 4.42 -0.71
N VAL A 13 9.36 3.49 -1.12
CA VAL A 13 8.88 2.42 -0.24
C VAL A 13 9.99 1.42 0.07
N LYS A 14 10.91 1.16 -0.87
CA LYS A 14 12.13 0.36 -0.63
C LYS A 14 13.06 0.99 0.40
N GLU A 15 13.06 2.32 0.53
CA GLU A 15 13.80 3.05 1.57
C GLU A 15 13.08 3.06 2.93
N GLY A 16 11.97 2.32 3.08
CA GLY A 16 11.19 2.26 4.32
C GLY A 16 10.22 3.45 4.49
N ARG A 17 9.95 4.23 3.43
CA ARG A 17 8.94 5.30 3.49
C ARG A 17 7.54 4.70 3.40
N ASN A 18 6.59 5.37 4.06
CA ASN A 18 5.18 4.97 4.05
C ASN A 18 4.54 5.08 2.66
N VAL A 19 3.55 4.22 2.38
CA VAL A 19 2.74 4.27 1.16
C VAL A 19 1.63 5.29 1.35
N PHE A 20 1.50 6.26 0.44
CA PHE A 20 0.37 7.18 0.39
C PHE A 20 -0.77 6.63 -0.48
N ALA A 21 -2.02 6.91 -0.11
CA ALA A 21 -3.22 6.42 -0.80
C ALA A 21 -3.22 6.72 -2.30
N LYS A 22 -2.74 7.91 -2.71
CA LYS A 22 -2.65 8.30 -4.13
C LYS A 22 -1.81 7.38 -5.00
N PHE A 23 -0.93 6.56 -4.41
CA PHE A 23 -0.07 5.62 -5.11
C PHE A 23 -0.60 4.19 -5.07
N VAL A 24 -1.70 3.91 -4.35
CA VAL A 24 -2.29 2.58 -4.30
C VAL A 24 -3.11 2.35 -5.57
N ILE A 25 -2.78 1.31 -6.32
CA ILE A 25 -3.46 0.97 -7.58
C ILE A 25 -4.38 -0.23 -7.43
N ASN A 26 -4.12 -1.11 -6.45
CA ASN A 26 -4.97 -2.26 -6.17
C ASN A 26 -4.87 -2.68 -4.70
N THR A 27 -5.96 -3.24 -4.16
CA THR A 27 -6.04 -3.75 -2.79
C THR A 27 -6.81 -5.07 -2.76
N ASP A 28 -6.36 -6.01 -1.93
CA ASP A 28 -7.10 -7.23 -1.65
C ASP A 28 -8.42 -6.91 -0.91
N LYS A 29 -9.53 -7.51 -1.35
CA LYS A 29 -10.89 -7.21 -0.84
C LYS A 29 -11.09 -7.63 0.61
N ASN A 30 -10.29 -8.56 1.11
CA ASN A 30 -10.40 -9.10 2.46
C ASN A 30 -9.64 -8.28 3.51
N LEU A 31 -8.79 -7.33 3.08
CA LEU A 31 -8.03 -6.48 3.99
C LEU A 31 -8.94 -5.55 4.80
N ARG A 32 -8.48 -5.21 6.00
CA ARG A 32 -9.09 -4.20 6.88
C ARG A 32 -8.03 -3.26 7.42
N ALA A 33 -8.45 -2.06 7.80
CA ALA A 33 -7.56 -1.14 8.50
C ALA A 33 -7.06 -1.81 9.79
N GLY A 34 -5.74 -1.73 10.03
CA GLY A 34 -5.03 -2.40 11.11
C GLY A 34 -4.36 -3.72 10.70
N ASP A 35 -4.71 -4.29 9.54
CA ASP A 35 -4.13 -5.55 9.09
C ASP A 35 -2.68 -5.40 8.62
N GLU A 36 -1.87 -6.43 8.85
CA GLU A 36 -0.56 -6.58 8.22
C GLU A 36 -0.73 -6.92 6.74
N CYS A 37 -0.05 -6.17 5.87
CA CYS A 37 -0.19 -6.30 4.43
C CYS A 37 1.17 -6.36 3.74
N ILE A 38 1.16 -7.02 2.59
CA ILE A 38 2.32 -7.14 1.72
C ILE A 38 2.20 -6.06 0.65
N VAL A 39 3.20 -5.18 0.57
CA VAL A 39 3.28 -4.15 -0.46
C VAL A 39 4.03 -4.70 -1.66
N VAL A 40 3.38 -4.68 -2.82
CA VAL A 40 3.91 -5.18 -4.09
C VAL A 40 3.87 -4.10 -5.17
N ASP A 41 4.69 -4.26 -6.22
CA ASP A 41 4.52 -3.50 -7.46
C ASP A 41 3.44 -4.12 -8.36
N LYS A 42 3.25 -3.56 -9.57
CA LYS A 42 2.29 -4.05 -10.57
C LYS A 42 2.59 -5.47 -11.09
N ASP A 43 3.86 -5.87 -11.03
CA ASP A 43 4.35 -7.17 -11.50
C ASP A 43 4.39 -8.19 -10.36
N ASP A 44 3.72 -7.86 -9.25
CA ASP A 44 3.51 -8.73 -8.09
C ASP A 44 4.80 -8.98 -7.27
N THR A 45 5.85 -8.18 -7.51
CA THR A 45 7.13 -8.26 -6.81
C THR A 45 7.03 -7.67 -5.43
N LEU A 46 7.55 -8.38 -4.41
CA LEU A 46 7.59 -7.90 -3.03
C LEU A 46 8.47 -6.65 -2.91
N ILE A 47 7.90 -5.57 -2.38
CA ILE A 47 8.61 -4.32 -2.12
C ILE A 47 8.86 -4.13 -0.62
N ALA A 48 7.81 -4.30 0.20
CA ALA A 48 7.88 -4.09 1.63
C ALA A 48 6.72 -4.79 2.36
N THR A 49 6.74 -4.70 3.69
CA THR A 49 5.61 -5.12 4.55
C THR A 49 5.21 -3.96 5.46
N GLY A 50 3.97 -3.97 5.94
CA GLY A 50 3.52 -2.95 6.86
C GLY A 50 2.06 -3.06 7.24
N THR A 51 1.61 -2.10 8.03
CA THR A 51 0.23 -2.07 8.53
C THR A 51 -0.64 -1.19 7.66
N LEU A 52 -1.77 -1.72 7.20
CA LEU A 52 -2.78 -0.98 6.47
C LEU A 52 -3.46 0.03 7.40
N MET A 53 -3.49 1.30 7.00
CA MET A 53 -4.02 2.40 7.82
C MET A 53 -5.41 2.87 7.40
N LEU A 54 -5.84 2.52 6.18
CA LEU A 54 -7.12 2.92 5.60
C LEU A 54 -7.90 1.67 5.17
N ALA A 55 -9.23 1.75 5.08
CA ALA A 55 -10.00 0.67 4.50
C ALA A 55 -9.62 0.49 3.00
N PRO A 56 -9.69 -0.74 2.45
CA PRO A 56 -9.27 -1.00 1.05
C PRO A 56 -9.94 -0.09 0.01
N ARG A 57 -11.22 0.25 0.24
CA ARG A 57 -11.98 1.16 -0.63
C ARG A 57 -11.49 2.61 -0.53
N GLU A 58 -11.07 3.03 0.65
CA GLU A 58 -10.52 4.37 0.88
C GLU A 58 -9.14 4.51 0.25
N CYS A 59 -8.29 3.46 0.34
CA CYS A 59 -7.00 3.44 -0.34
C CYS A 59 -7.10 3.74 -1.84
N LEU A 60 -8.13 3.21 -2.51
CA LEU A 60 -8.35 3.41 -3.96
C LEU A 60 -9.05 4.75 -4.28
N SER A 61 -9.76 5.33 -3.31
CA SER A 61 -10.58 6.53 -3.55
C SER A 61 -9.88 7.83 -3.12
N PHE A 62 -8.98 7.75 -2.14
CA PHE A 62 -8.35 8.93 -1.53
C PHE A 62 -7.10 9.36 -2.31
N LYS A 63 -7.01 10.67 -2.56
CA LYS A 63 -5.81 11.30 -3.17
C LYS A 63 -4.77 11.78 -2.14
N ARG A 64 -5.01 11.53 -0.85
CA ARG A 64 -4.17 11.98 0.28
C ARG A 64 -4.27 11.01 1.46
N GLY A 65 -3.30 11.08 2.36
CA GLY A 65 -3.24 10.22 3.54
C GLY A 65 -2.34 9.01 3.36
N VAL A 66 -1.85 8.46 4.47
CA VAL A 66 -1.02 7.25 4.50
C VAL A 66 -1.94 6.04 4.38
N ALA A 67 -1.73 5.22 3.35
CA ALA A 67 -2.43 3.96 3.16
C ALA A 67 -1.74 2.82 3.89
N VAL A 68 -0.41 2.73 3.85
CA VAL A 68 0.35 1.69 4.56
C VAL A 68 1.48 2.33 5.34
N ARG A 69 1.56 2.00 6.63
CA ARG A 69 2.72 2.32 7.46
C ARG A 69 3.75 1.21 7.31
N VAL A 70 4.83 1.51 6.60
CA VAL A 70 5.90 0.56 6.27
C VAL A 70 6.81 0.36 7.48
N ARG A 71 7.36 -0.84 7.63
CA ARG A 71 8.32 -1.22 8.67
C ARG A 71 9.60 -1.75 8.05
#